data_AF-A0A1E5UQ49-F1
#
_entry.id   AF-A0A1E5UQ49-F1
#
_cell.length_a   1.000
_cell.length_b   1.000
_cell.length_c   1.000
_cell.angle_alpha   90.00
_cell.angle_beta   90.00
_cell.angle_gamma   90.00
#
_symmetry.space_group_name_H-M   'P 1'
#
loop_
_entity.id
_entity.type
_entity.pdbx_description
1 polymer ?
#
loop_
_entity_poly.entity_id
_entity_poly.type
_entity_poly.pdbx_seq_one_letter_code
_entity_poly.pdbx_strand_id
1 'polypeptide(L)' 'MALDEVARREARAHHGGSVMGRQVVIRNIGAGHEKLVADYFSSNPVYDDHTFRRRFRTRKALFLRVMNVV' A
#
# COMPACT_ATOMS: atom_id res chain seq x y z
N MET A 1 33.53 -11.16 -30.32
CA MET A 1 33.11 -9.89 -29.70
C MET A 1 31.62 -9.63 -29.86
N ALA A 2 31.06 -9.64 -31.08
CA ALA A 2 29.61 -9.43 -31.30
C ALA A 2 28.69 -10.49 -30.66
N LEU A 3 29.13 -11.76 -30.62
CA LEU A 3 28.35 -12.85 -30.00
C LEU A 3 28.21 -12.72 -28.48
N ASP A 4 29.20 -12.10 -27.83
CA ASP A 4 29.23 -11.90 -26.37
C ASP A 4 28.30 -10.75 -25.94
N GLU A 5 28.08 -9.78 -26.83
CA GLU A 5 27.16 -8.65 -26.61
C GLU A 5 25.69 -9.07 -26.73
N VAL A 6 25.38 -10.02 -27.63
CA VAL A 6 24.06 -10.66 -27.74
C VAL A 6 23.75 -11.47 -26.47
N ALA A 7 24.71 -12.27 -26.00
CA ALA A 7 24.57 -13.04 -24.75
C ALA A 7 24.38 -12.14 -23.51
N ARG A 8 25.10 -11.00 -23.43
CA ARG A 8 24.91 -9.99 -22.36
C ARG A 8 23.55 -9.27 -22.43
N ARG A 9 22.98 -9.10 -23.63
CA ARG A 9 21.62 -8.57 -23.82
C ARG A 9 20.55 -9.53 -23.32
N GLU A 10 20.70 -10.82 -23.58
CA GLU A 10 19.78 -11.88 -23.10
C GLU A 10 19.92 -12.16 -21.60
N ALA A 11 21.11 -11.94 -21.02
CA ALA A 11 21.39 -12.10 -19.59
C ALA A 11 20.93 -10.93 -18.71
N ARG A 12 20.33 -9.87 -19.27
CA ARG A 12 19.63 -8.85 -18.47
C ARG A 12 18.41 -9.51 -17.84
N ALA A 13 18.60 -9.98 -16.61
CA ALA A 13 17.59 -10.61 -15.78
C ALA A 13 16.22 -9.97 -16.03
N HIS A 14 15.32 -10.72 -16.64
CA HIS A 14 13.93 -10.31 -16.78
C HIS A 14 13.37 -10.19 -15.37
N HIS A 15 13.38 -8.98 -14.82
CA HIS A 15 12.75 -8.67 -13.55
C HIS A 15 11.30 -9.13 -13.67
N GLY A 16 10.96 -10.16 -12.88
CA GLY A 16 9.81 -11.03 -13.05
C GLY A 16 8.55 -10.28 -13.45
N GLY A 17 8.04 -10.61 -14.64
CA GLY A 17 6.77 -10.12 -15.13
C GLY A 17 5.60 -10.53 -14.22
N SER A 18 4.40 -10.19 -14.65
CA SER A 18 3.18 -10.48 -13.88
C SER A 18 3.13 -11.94 -13.40
N VAL A 19 2.88 -12.14 -12.10
CA VAL A 19 2.72 -13.48 -11.51
C VAL A 19 1.57 -14.17 -12.22
N MET A 20 1.83 -15.33 -12.84
CA MET A 20 0.81 -16.12 -13.52
C MET A 20 -0.34 -16.43 -12.54
N GLY A 21 -1.59 -16.16 -12.93
CA GLY A 21 -2.76 -16.32 -12.05
C GLY A 21 -3.09 -15.10 -11.16
N ARG A 22 -2.38 -13.97 -11.29
CA ARG A 22 -2.75 -12.72 -10.61
C ARG A 22 -4.08 -12.18 -11.14
N GLN A 23 -5.10 -12.15 -10.28
CA GLN A 23 -6.38 -11.50 -10.58
C GLN A 23 -6.43 -10.10 -9.95
N VAL A 24 -6.78 -9.09 -10.75
CA VAL A 24 -7.08 -7.75 -10.24
C VAL A 24 -8.53 -7.74 -9.79
N VAL A 25 -8.75 -7.57 -8.49
CA VAL A 25 -10.08 -7.38 -7.91
C VAL A 25 -10.35 -5.88 -7.85
N ILE A 26 -11.39 -5.42 -8.56
CA ILE A 26 -11.86 -4.03 -8.45
C ILE A 26 -12.55 -3.88 -7.10
N ARG A 27 -11.95 -3.07 -6.23
CA ARG A 27 -12.51 -2.76 -4.91
C ARG A 27 -13.08 -1.37 -4.94
N ASN A 28 -14.18 -1.14 -4.22
CA ASN A 28 -14.67 0.21 -3.96
C ASN A 28 -13.75 0.90 -2.94
N ILE A 29 -12.62 1.41 -3.42
CA ILE A 29 -11.58 2.05 -2.60
C ILE A 29 -12.14 3.30 -1.93
N GLY A 30 -13.00 4.06 -2.63
CA GLY A 30 -13.64 5.27 -2.09
C GLY A 30 -14.46 4.98 -0.85
N ALA A 31 -15.38 4.00 -0.91
CA ALA A 31 -16.17 3.60 0.25
C ALA A 31 -15.30 3.06 1.41
N GLY A 32 -14.21 2.36 1.08
CA GLY A 32 -13.23 1.93 2.08
C GLY A 32 -12.54 3.09 2.79
N HIS A 33 -12.18 4.15 2.04
CA HIS A 33 -11.59 5.36 2.58
C HIS A 33 -12.58 6.10 3.50
N GLU A 34 -13.79 6.36 3.04
CA GLU A 34 -14.84 7.03 3.82
C GLU A 34 -15.09 6.31 5.14
N LYS A 35 -15.20 4.98 5.10
CA LYS A 35 -15.38 4.16 6.31
C LYS A 35 -14.20 4.28 7.27
N LEU A 36 -12.97 4.26 6.76
CA LEU A 36 -11.77 4.42 7.58
C LEU A 36 -11.75 5.79 8.26
N VAL A 37 -12.12 6.85 7.55
CA VAL A 37 -12.22 8.21 8.12
C VAL A 37 -13.34 8.27 9.18
N ALA A 38 -14.52 7.74 8.89
CA ALA A 38 -15.65 7.75 9.82
C ALA A 38 -15.34 6.98 11.12
N ASP A 39 -14.76 5.79 11.00
CA ASP A 39 -14.50 4.89 12.13
C ASP A 39 -13.41 5.41 13.07
N TYR A 40 -12.36 6.05 12.52
CA TYR A 40 -11.16 6.40 13.28
C TYR A 40 -10.88 7.88 13.41
N PHE A 41 -11.31 8.73 12.46
CA PHE A 41 -10.87 10.13 12.38
C PHE A 41 -12.01 11.15 12.48
N SER A 42 -13.26 10.70 12.60
CA SER A 42 -14.40 11.58 12.88
C SER A 42 -14.29 12.23 14.26
N SER A 43 -15.11 13.26 14.50
CA SER A 43 -15.19 13.95 15.79
C SER A 43 -15.62 13.02 16.94
N ASN A 44 -16.42 12.01 16.64
CA ASN A 44 -16.83 10.95 17.56
C ASN A 44 -16.51 9.58 16.93
N PRO A 45 -15.24 9.14 16.99
CA PRO A 45 -14.81 7.93 16.31
C PRO A 45 -15.45 6.68 16.96
N VAL A 46 -15.74 5.68 16.14
CA VAL A 46 -16.27 4.39 16.59
C VAL A 46 -15.24 3.63 17.42
N TYR A 47 -13.95 3.79 17.08
CA TYR A 47 -12.86 3.11 17.74
C TYR A 47 -11.90 4.09 18.42
N ASP A 48 -11.42 3.68 19.58
CA ASP A 48 -10.42 4.41 20.33
C ASP A 48 -9.01 4.30 19.72
N ASP A 49 -8.12 5.17 20.20
CA ASP A 49 -6.72 5.22 19.76
C ASP A 49 -5.95 3.92 20.06
N HIS A 50 -6.34 3.18 21.11
CA HIS A 50 -5.76 1.88 21.43
C HIS A 50 -6.08 0.85 20.34
N THR A 51 -7.33 0.81 19.86
CA THR A 51 -7.73 -0.07 18.77
C THR A 51 -7.05 0.31 17.46
N PHE A 52 -6.93 1.61 17.16
CA PHE A 52 -6.17 2.09 16.01
C PHE A 52 -4.71 1.60 16.06
N ARG A 53 -4.05 1.79 17.21
CA ARG A 53 -2.65 1.36 17.42
C ARG A 53 -2.49 -0.15 17.29
N ARG A 54 -3.44 -0.94 17.79
CA ARG A 54 -3.40 -2.41 17.65
C ARG A 54 -3.53 -2.83 16.18
N ARG A 55 -4.42 -2.19 15.42
CA ARG A 55 -4.71 -2.56 14.02
C ARG A 55 -3.64 -2.10 13.04
N PHE A 56 -3.24 -0.83 13.11
CA PHE A 56 -2.28 -0.23 12.17
C PHE A 56 -0.85 -0.22 12.69
N ARG A 57 -0.62 -0.67 13.93
CA ARG A 57 0.68 -0.75 14.60
C ARG A 57 1.39 0.60 14.72
N THR A 58 0.64 1.71 14.62
CA THR A 58 1.12 3.10 14.67
C THR A 58 0.22 3.94 15.57
N ARG A 59 0.79 4.94 16.26
CA ARG A 59 0.00 5.92 17.01
C ARG A 59 -0.73 6.85 16.05
N LYS A 60 -2.02 7.09 16.28
CA LYS A 60 -2.86 7.96 15.44
C LYS A 60 -2.25 9.36 15.24
N ALA A 61 -1.70 9.95 16.30
CA ALA A 61 -1.03 11.26 16.22
C ALA A 61 0.20 11.26 15.30
N LEU A 62 0.99 10.16 15.27
CA LEU A 62 2.13 10.05 14.36
C LEU A 62 1.64 9.92 12.91
N PHE A 63 0.60 9.12 12.69
CA PHE A 63 -0.02 8.99 11.38
C PHE A 63 -0.49 10.35 10.84
N LEU A 64 -1.21 11.13 11.65
CA LEU A 64 -1.65 12.48 11.29
C LEU A 64 -0.47 13.41 10.99
N ARG A 65 0.61 13.34 11.77
CA ARG A 65 1.82 14.13 11.50
C ARG A 65 2.41 13.79 10.13
N VAL A 66 2.51 12.51 9.78
CA VAL A 66 3.02 12.08 8.48
C VAL A 66 2.11 12.55 7.34
N MET A 67 0.79 12.49 7.55
CA MET A 67 -0.19 12.97 6.56
C MET A 67 -0.15 14.49 6.36
N ASN A 68 0.13 15.26 7.40
CA ASN A 68 0.16 16.74 7.35
C ASN A 68 1.51 17.32 6.87
N VAL A 69 2.54 16.48 6.70
CA VAL A 69 3.87 16.92 6.23
C VAL A 69 3.98 16.89 4.70
N VAL A 70 3.00 16.30 4.02
CA VAL A 70 2.84 16.29 2.57
C VAL A 70 1.85 17.36 2.16
#